data_AF-A0A7T8EB32-F1
#
_entry.id   AF-A0A7T8EB32-F1
#
_cell.length_a   1.000
_cell.length_b   1.000
_cell.length_c   1.000
_cell.angle_alpha   90.00
_cell.angle_beta   90.00
_cell.angle_gamma   90.00
#
_symmetry.space_group_name_H-M   'P 1'
#
loop_
_entity.id
_entity.type
_entity.pdbx_description
1 polymer ?
#
loop_
_entity_poly.entity_id
_entity_poly.type
_entity_poly.pdbx_seq_one_letter_code
_entity_poly.pdbx_strand_id
1 'polypeptide(L)'
;MDADLQALKRLERRADKVAMKRDKLLPKWLPVVDDYLSQITNGETQPYDHPVFAHCTVWLFDVGDYDSALRFAFRAIELGQPTPERIKRTWPTFVAGTVLDWAQIQAENGHSLEPYFSQVFAKVKSEWKLPEPVTALYYKHAGLALIRGSDGTVKPSTVGDAAQLEQADQLLEQAALIYRNAQVKTIRNQIAMRLRALEAYKGQPADA
;
A
#
# COMPACT_ATOMS: atom_id res chain seq x y z
N MET A 1 4.21 3.02 28.66
CA MET A 1 4.15 2.17 27.45
C MET A 1 4.07 0.69 27.80
N ASP A 2 5.01 0.15 28.59
CA ASP A 2 5.09 -1.30 28.85
C ASP A 2 3.83 -1.93 29.43
N ALA A 3 3.19 -1.28 30.41
CA ALA A 3 1.93 -1.77 30.98
C ALA A 3 0.81 -1.89 29.93
N ASP A 4 0.74 -0.94 28.99
CA ASP A 4 -0.25 -0.95 27.91
C ASP A 4 0.06 -2.06 26.88
N LEU A 5 1.33 -2.30 26.58
CA LEU A 5 1.76 -3.41 25.73
C LEU A 5 1.43 -4.77 26.38
N GLN A 6 1.59 -4.89 27.69
CA GLN A 6 1.20 -6.09 28.44
C GLN A 6 -0.32 -6.27 28.47
N ALA A 7 -1.08 -5.19 28.63
CA ALA A 7 -2.54 -5.25 28.56
C ALA A 7 -3.01 -5.72 27.16
N LEU A 8 -2.40 -5.24 26.08
CA LEU A 8 -2.67 -5.73 24.72
C LEU A 8 -2.35 -7.23 24.56
N LYS A 9 -1.27 -7.71 25.18
CA LYS A 9 -0.88 -9.14 25.12
C LYS A 9 -1.90 -10.04 25.81
N ARG A 10 -2.55 -9.57 26.88
CA ARG A 10 -3.56 -10.33 27.65
C ARG A 10 -4.90 -10.50 26.92
N LEU A 11 -5.18 -9.66 25.92
CA LEU A 11 -6.37 -9.84 25.09
C LEU A 11 -6.13 -11.01 24.12
N GLU A 12 -7.12 -11.87 23.94
CA GLU A 12 -7.03 -12.97 22.98
C GLU A 12 -7.50 -12.54 21.60
N ARG A 13 -8.70 -11.95 21.52
CA ARG A 13 -9.34 -11.58 20.25
C ARG A 13 -8.65 -10.40 19.58
N ARG A 14 -8.40 -10.52 18.27
CA ARG A 14 -7.84 -9.43 17.46
C ARG A 14 -8.72 -8.18 17.51
N ALA A 15 -10.04 -8.34 17.44
CA ALA A 15 -10.99 -7.24 17.49
C ALA A 15 -10.87 -6.43 18.79
N ASP A 16 -10.72 -7.09 19.94
CA ASP A 16 -10.54 -6.42 21.24
C ASP A 16 -9.22 -5.64 21.29
N LYS A 17 -8.14 -6.20 20.71
CA LYS A 17 -6.85 -5.49 20.59
C LYS A 17 -6.97 -4.24 19.73
N VAL A 18 -7.69 -4.32 18.62
CA VAL A 18 -7.92 -3.18 17.72
C VAL A 18 -8.77 -2.12 18.43
N ALA A 19 -9.85 -2.50 19.10
CA ALA A 19 -10.68 -1.59 19.88
C ALA A 19 -9.88 -0.90 21.00
N MET A 20 -9.07 -1.65 21.76
CA MET A 20 -8.22 -1.06 22.80
C MET A 20 -7.21 -0.06 22.23
N LYS A 21 -6.58 -0.38 21.08
CA LYS A 21 -5.66 0.55 20.40
C LYS A 21 -6.38 1.85 20.01
N ARG A 22 -7.53 1.74 19.35
CA ARG A 22 -8.33 2.86 18.86
C ARG A 22 -8.91 3.72 19.99
N ASP A 23 -9.53 3.08 20.98
CA ASP A 23 -10.42 3.77 21.92
C ASP A 23 -9.69 4.21 23.19
N LYS A 24 -8.50 3.66 23.48
CA LYS A 24 -7.76 3.93 24.72
C LYS A 24 -6.31 4.33 24.49
N LEU A 25 -5.58 3.56 23.68
CA LEU A 25 -4.12 3.74 23.60
C LEU A 25 -3.72 4.88 22.68
N LEU A 26 -4.29 4.98 21.48
CA LEU A 26 -4.02 6.07 20.56
C LEU A 26 -4.42 7.43 21.17
N PRO A 27 -5.62 7.62 21.76
CA PRO A 27 -5.98 8.88 22.42
C PRO A 27 -5.01 9.27 23.55
N LYS A 28 -4.46 8.27 24.27
CA LYS A 28 -3.50 8.50 25.35
C LYS A 28 -2.11 8.86 24.84
N TRP A 29 -1.63 8.19 23.79
CA TRP A 29 -0.23 8.24 23.38
C TRP A 29 0.05 9.16 22.19
N LEU A 30 -0.93 9.42 21.31
CA LEU A 30 -0.76 10.36 20.20
C LEU A 30 -0.34 11.76 20.67
N PRO A 31 -0.90 12.35 21.76
CA PRO A 31 -0.43 13.66 22.24
C PRO A 31 1.06 13.69 22.57
N VAL A 32 1.62 12.59 23.09
CA VAL A 32 3.07 12.48 23.39
C VAL A 32 3.88 12.44 22.11
N VAL A 33 3.38 11.75 21.07
CA VAL A 33 4.04 11.70 19.76
C VAL A 33 3.97 13.06 19.06
N ASP A 34 2.82 13.73 19.12
CA ASP A 34 2.63 15.04 18.50
C ASP A 34 3.52 16.10 19.15
N ASP A 35 3.67 16.09 20.49
CA ASP A 35 4.61 16.93 21.22
C ASP A 35 6.06 16.68 20.75
N TYR A 36 6.49 15.42 20.72
CA TYR A 36 7.81 15.02 20.20
C TYR A 36 8.07 15.51 18.77
N LEU A 37 7.11 15.29 17.86
CA LEU A 37 7.24 15.73 16.46
C LEU A 37 7.22 17.27 16.33
N SER A 38 6.50 17.97 17.21
CA SER A 38 6.46 19.43 17.25
C SER A 38 7.81 20.01 17.70
N GLN A 39 8.41 19.44 18.75
CA GLN A 39 9.74 19.85 19.23
C GLN A 39 10.80 19.67 18.13
N ILE A 40 10.74 18.58 17.34
CA ILE A 40 11.64 18.40 16.20
C ILE A 40 11.40 19.48 15.13
N THR A 41 10.14 19.73 14.78
CA THR A 41 9.77 20.73 13.77
C THR A 41 10.23 22.14 14.16
N ASN A 42 10.15 22.47 15.45
CA ASN A 42 10.57 23.76 15.99
C ASN A 42 12.09 23.86 16.21
N GLY A 43 12.84 22.77 16.00
CA GLY A 43 14.28 22.72 16.26
C GLY A 43 14.64 22.71 17.76
N GLU A 44 13.67 22.43 18.63
CA GLU A 44 13.84 22.33 20.09
C GLU A 44 14.56 21.04 20.49
N THR A 45 14.44 19.99 19.68
CA THR A 45 15.13 18.71 19.90
C THR A 45 15.59 18.07 18.59
N GLN A 46 16.66 17.28 18.68
CA GLN A 46 17.11 16.45 17.56
C GLN A 46 16.37 15.11 17.56
N PRO A 47 16.19 14.46 16.40
CA PRO A 47 15.56 13.15 16.32
C PRO A 47 16.34 12.11 17.14
N TYR A 48 15.64 11.42 18.03
CA TYR A 48 16.14 10.26 18.78
C TYR A 48 15.13 9.11 18.69
N ASP A 49 15.55 7.88 18.95
CA ASP A 49 14.68 6.70 18.92
C ASP A 49 13.50 6.88 19.89
N HIS A 50 12.28 6.97 19.36
CA HIS A 50 11.08 7.23 20.13
C HIS A 50 10.10 6.04 20.05
N PRO A 51 10.18 5.05 20.97
CA PRO A 51 9.38 3.82 20.90
C PRO A 51 7.87 4.07 20.87
N VAL A 52 7.40 5.12 21.54
CA VAL A 52 5.97 5.47 21.54
C VAL A 52 5.49 5.89 20.15
N PHE A 53 6.32 6.63 19.42
CA PHE A 53 6.03 7.02 18.04
C PHE A 53 5.94 5.77 17.16
N ALA A 54 6.96 4.91 17.24
CA ALA A 54 6.97 3.66 16.48
C ALA A 54 5.74 2.78 16.77
N HIS A 55 5.32 2.66 18.03
CA HIS A 55 4.12 1.91 18.40
C HIS A 55 2.82 2.55 17.89
N CYS A 56 2.67 3.87 18.03
CA CYS A 56 1.50 4.58 17.53
C CYS A 56 1.36 4.44 16.02
N THR A 57 2.46 4.58 15.26
CA THR A 57 2.46 4.38 13.80
C THR A 57 1.92 3.00 13.41
N VAL A 58 2.37 1.92 14.09
CA VAL A 58 1.85 0.57 13.83
C VAL A 58 0.38 0.45 14.23
N TRP A 59 -0.01 1.05 15.36
CA TRP A 59 -1.40 0.99 15.82
C TRP A 59 -2.37 1.72 14.91
N LEU A 60 -1.94 2.82 14.27
CA LEU A 60 -2.75 3.51 13.25
C LEU A 60 -3.07 2.58 12.07
N PHE A 61 -2.10 1.80 11.58
CA PHE A 61 -2.37 0.74 10.60
C PHE A 61 -3.31 -0.34 11.16
N ASP A 62 -3.08 -0.79 12.39
CA ASP A 62 -3.90 -1.85 13.01
C ASP A 62 -5.39 -1.46 13.13
N VAL A 63 -5.70 -0.17 13.32
CA VAL A 63 -7.07 0.35 13.43
C VAL A 63 -7.66 0.82 12.10
N GLY A 64 -6.88 0.77 11.01
CA GLY A 64 -7.31 1.17 9.68
C GLY A 64 -7.30 2.67 9.41
N ASP A 65 -6.67 3.48 10.26
CA ASP A 65 -6.44 4.91 9.98
C ASP A 65 -5.19 5.09 9.11
N TYR A 66 -5.33 4.72 7.82
CA TYR A 66 -4.22 4.73 6.87
C TYR A 66 -3.70 6.13 6.55
N ASP A 67 -4.55 7.16 6.67
CA ASP A 67 -4.14 8.55 6.45
C ASP A 67 -3.09 8.99 7.48
N SER A 68 -3.43 8.87 8.77
CA SER A 68 -2.50 9.15 9.85
C SER A 68 -1.32 8.17 9.83
N ALA A 69 -1.57 6.88 9.57
CA ALA A 69 -0.54 5.85 9.58
C ALA A 69 0.56 6.12 8.55
N LEU A 70 0.20 6.48 7.31
CA LEU A 70 1.16 6.79 6.26
C LEU A 70 1.92 8.08 6.54
N ARG A 71 1.24 9.13 7.02
CA ARG A 71 1.89 10.38 7.44
C ARG A 71 2.96 10.10 8.52
N PHE A 72 2.59 9.32 9.53
CA PHE A 72 3.50 8.94 10.61
C PHE A 72 4.64 8.04 10.13
N ALA A 73 4.36 7.07 9.27
CA ALA A 73 5.38 6.14 8.78
C ALA A 73 6.39 6.84 7.85
N PHE A 74 5.95 7.75 6.97
CA PHE A 74 6.87 8.54 6.16
C PHE A 74 7.74 9.46 7.02
N ARG A 75 7.15 10.10 8.04
CA ARG A 75 7.93 10.89 9.00
C ARG A 75 8.92 10.03 9.79
N ALA A 76 8.53 8.81 10.17
CA ALA A 76 9.44 7.87 10.84
C ALA A 76 10.64 7.48 9.96
N ILE A 77 10.41 7.27 8.66
CA ILE A 77 11.48 7.01 7.69
C ILE A 77 12.42 8.21 7.55
N GLU A 78 11.86 9.41 7.41
CA GLU A 78 12.63 10.66 7.29
C GLU A 78 13.51 10.92 8.51
N LEU A 79 12.96 10.67 9.71
CA LEU A 79 13.65 10.86 10.99
C LEU A 79 14.58 9.70 11.37
N GLY A 80 14.74 8.68 10.51
CA GLY A 80 15.58 7.52 10.78
C GLY A 80 15.12 6.66 11.96
N GLN A 81 13.83 6.73 12.33
CA GLN A 81 13.28 6.01 13.48
C GLN A 81 13.31 4.49 13.25
N PRO A 82 13.64 3.68 14.27
CA PRO A 82 13.51 2.23 14.17
C PRO A 82 12.02 1.82 14.19
N THR A 83 11.74 0.66 13.60
CA THR A 83 10.47 -0.02 13.83
C THR A 83 10.41 -0.57 15.27
N PRO A 84 9.22 -0.83 15.84
CA PRO A 84 9.13 -1.45 17.16
C PRO A 84 9.90 -2.77 17.22
N GLU A 85 10.52 -3.10 18.35
CA GLU A 85 11.46 -4.23 18.51
C GLU A 85 10.95 -5.59 17.98
N ARG A 86 9.64 -5.83 18.07
CA ARG A 86 8.95 -7.03 17.56
C ARG A 86 8.97 -7.13 16.03
N ILE A 87 9.04 -6.01 15.33
CA ILE A 87 9.01 -5.91 13.87
C ILE A 87 10.45 -5.86 13.39
N LYS A 88 10.94 -6.99 12.88
CA LYS A 88 12.34 -7.14 12.44
C LYS A 88 12.64 -6.53 11.06
N ARG A 89 11.61 -6.04 10.36
CA ARG A 89 11.73 -5.39 9.05
C ARG A 89 11.79 -3.87 9.20
N THR A 90 12.37 -3.20 8.22
CA THR A 90 12.44 -1.73 8.17
C THR A 90 11.07 -1.11 7.92
N TRP A 91 10.93 0.20 8.17
CA TRP A 91 9.69 0.93 7.87
C TRP A 91 9.24 0.79 6.40
N PRO A 92 10.10 0.99 5.38
CA PRO A 92 9.72 0.76 3.98
C PRO A 92 9.10 -0.62 3.74
N THR A 93 9.75 -1.68 4.22
CA THR A 93 9.24 -3.05 4.05
C THR A 93 7.96 -3.29 4.84
N PHE A 94 7.84 -2.71 6.04
CA PHE A 94 6.63 -2.80 6.85
C PHE A 94 5.43 -2.13 6.19
N VAL A 95 5.59 -0.88 5.78
CA VAL A 95 4.54 -0.07 5.14
C VAL A 95 4.14 -0.69 3.81
N ALA A 96 5.12 -1.02 2.96
CA ALA A 96 4.87 -1.59 1.65
C ALA A 96 4.05 -2.88 1.73
N GLY A 97 4.39 -3.80 2.64
CA GLY A 97 3.62 -5.03 2.84
C GLY A 97 2.22 -4.75 3.37
N THR A 98 2.09 -3.87 4.36
CA THR A 98 0.79 -3.56 5.00
C THR A 98 -0.19 -2.90 4.03
N VAL A 99 0.31 -2.02 3.15
CA VAL A 99 -0.52 -1.38 2.11
C VAL A 99 -0.83 -2.34 0.96
N LEU A 100 0.05 -3.27 0.61
CA LEU A 100 -0.28 -4.33 -0.35
C LEU A 100 -1.41 -5.23 0.16
N ASP A 101 -1.31 -5.70 1.40
CA ASP A 101 -2.35 -6.55 2.01
C ASP A 101 -3.71 -5.82 2.01
N TRP A 102 -3.71 -4.54 2.36
CA TRP A 102 -4.90 -3.68 2.29
C TRP A 102 -5.41 -3.52 0.86
N ALA A 103 -4.54 -3.20 -0.09
CA ALA A 103 -4.90 -2.96 -1.48
C ALA A 103 -5.46 -4.23 -2.14
N GLN A 104 -4.97 -5.41 -1.78
CA GLN A 104 -5.54 -6.67 -2.22
C GLN A 104 -6.98 -6.83 -1.73
N ILE A 105 -7.23 -6.61 -0.44
CA ILE A 105 -8.58 -6.69 0.12
C ILE A 105 -9.52 -5.68 -0.55
N GLN A 106 -9.10 -4.42 -0.73
CA GLN A 106 -9.92 -3.41 -1.40
C GLN A 106 -10.22 -3.80 -2.85
N ALA A 107 -9.22 -4.28 -3.59
CA ALA A 107 -9.35 -4.71 -4.97
C ALA A 107 -10.33 -5.89 -5.14
N GLU A 108 -10.29 -6.87 -4.23
CA GLU A 108 -11.21 -8.02 -4.23
C GLU A 108 -12.67 -7.61 -3.97
N ASN A 109 -12.88 -6.49 -3.25
CA ASN A 109 -14.21 -5.93 -2.99
C ASN A 109 -14.62 -4.83 -4.01
N GLY A 110 -13.82 -4.59 -5.05
CA GLY A 110 -14.10 -3.54 -6.04
C GLY A 110 -13.98 -2.11 -5.51
N HIS A 111 -13.32 -1.91 -4.37
CA HIS A 111 -13.10 -0.60 -3.78
C HIS A 111 -11.89 0.10 -4.38
N SER A 112 -11.86 1.43 -4.24
CA SER A 112 -10.70 2.25 -4.61
C SER A 112 -9.46 1.88 -3.80
N LEU A 113 -8.30 1.89 -4.46
CA LEU A 113 -6.99 1.72 -3.82
C LEU A 113 -6.36 3.08 -3.44
N GLU A 114 -7.03 4.17 -3.80
CA GLU A 114 -6.54 5.53 -3.62
C GLU A 114 -7.01 6.15 -2.29
N PRO A 115 -6.20 7.06 -1.70
CA PRO A 115 -4.91 7.55 -2.22
C PRO A 115 -3.69 6.72 -1.79
N TYR A 116 -3.89 5.75 -0.90
CA TYR A 116 -2.81 5.12 -0.14
C TYR A 116 -1.89 4.25 -1.00
N PHE A 117 -2.47 3.52 -1.97
CA PHE A 117 -1.69 2.67 -2.85
C PHE A 117 -0.74 3.50 -3.72
N SER A 118 -1.22 4.56 -4.39
CA SER A 118 -0.35 5.37 -5.25
C SER A 118 0.72 6.14 -4.47
N GLN A 119 0.41 6.63 -3.27
CA GLN A 119 1.40 7.25 -2.41
C GLN A 119 2.57 6.31 -2.09
N VAL A 120 2.27 5.08 -1.68
CA VAL A 120 3.31 4.10 -1.37
C VAL A 120 3.98 3.60 -2.65
N PHE A 121 3.23 3.39 -3.72
CA PHE A 121 3.79 2.92 -4.98
C PHE A 121 4.80 3.91 -5.55
N ALA A 122 4.55 5.22 -5.44
CA ALA A 122 5.53 6.24 -5.81
C ALA A 122 6.88 6.02 -5.11
N LYS A 123 6.85 5.79 -3.79
CA LYS A 123 8.05 5.49 -3.00
C LYS A 123 8.72 4.17 -3.40
N VAL A 124 7.93 3.13 -3.66
CA VAL A 124 8.42 1.82 -4.13
C VAL A 124 9.14 1.95 -5.48
N LYS A 125 8.67 2.81 -6.38
CA LYS A 125 9.27 3.01 -7.70
C LYS A 125 10.57 3.83 -7.67
N SER A 126 10.67 4.83 -6.79
CA SER A 126 11.74 5.84 -6.86
C SER A 126 12.78 5.75 -5.74
N GLU A 127 12.38 5.35 -4.54
CA GLU A 127 13.17 5.59 -3.32
C GLU A 127 13.47 4.30 -2.55
N TRP A 128 12.48 3.43 -2.38
CA TRP A 128 12.58 2.28 -1.48
C TRP A 128 13.21 1.06 -2.16
N LYS A 129 14.26 0.53 -1.54
CA LYS A 129 14.87 -0.75 -1.93
C LYS A 129 14.17 -1.88 -1.20
N LEU A 130 13.19 -2.48 -1.85
CA LEU A 130 12.40 -3.60 -1.33
C LEU A 130 12.77 -4.92 -2.02
N PRO A 131 12.45 -6.07 -1.40
CA PRO A 131 12.56 -7.36 -2.08
C PRO A 131 11.79 -7.37 -3.40
N GLU A 132 12.37 -7.96 -4.44
CA GLU A 132 11.80 -7.98 -5.79
C GLU A 132 10.36 -8.50 -5.85
N PRO A 133 9.96 -9.56 -5.09
CA PRO A 133 8.57 -10.00 -5.08
C PRO A 133 7.58 -8.92 -4.60
N VAL A 134 7.96 -8.12 -3.61
CA VAL A 134 7.12 -7.03 -3.08
C VAL A 134 7.00 -5.92 -4.11
N THR A 135 8.11 -5.50 -4.70
CA THR A 135 8.13 -4.48 -5.76
C THR A 135 7.29 -4.92 -6.96
N ALA A 136 7.43 -6.16 -7.42
CA ALA A 136 6.65 -6.70 -8.53
C ALA A 136 5.15 -6.76 -8.24
N LEU A 137 4.74 -7.04 -6.99
CA LEU A 137 3.33 -6.99 -6.60
C LEU A 137 2.72 -5.59 -6.74
N TYR A 138 3.46 -4.53 -6.41
CA TYR A 138 2.97 -3.16 -6.64
C TYR A 138 2.70 -2.89 -8.13
N TYR A 139 3.66 -3.22 -9.00
CA TYR A 139 3.46 -3.08 -10.45
C TYR A 139 2.29 -3.91 -10.97
N LYS A 140 2.14 -5.14 -10.46
CA LYS A 140 1.00 -6.01 -10.79
C LYS A 140 -0.32 -5.38 -10.36
N HIS A 141 -0.46 -4.96 -9.10
CA HIS A 141 -1.70 -4.37 -8.60
C HIS A 141 -2.05 -3.08 -9.33
N ALA A 142 -1.06 -2.23 -9.65
CA ALA A 142 -1.25 -1.02 -10.45
C ALA A 142 -1.80 -1.34 -11.85
N GLY A 143 -1.18 -2.29 -12.56
CA GLY A 143 -1.63 -2.71 -13.89
C GLY A 143 -3.03 -3.32 -13.87
N LEU A 144 -3.32 -4.17 -12.88
CA LEU A 144 -4.65 -4.78 -12.72
C LEU A 144 -5.72 -3.76 -12.35
N ALA A 145 -5.40 -2.72 -11.58
CA ALA A 145 -6.35 -1.68 -11.21
C ALA A 145 -6.86 -0.90 -12.43
N LEU A 146 -5.99 -0.64 -13.42
CA LEU A 146 -6.38 0.01 -14.67
C LEU A 146 -7.39 -0.77 -15.50
N ILE A 147 -7.53 -2.08 -15.31
CA ILE A 147 -8.42 -2.94 -16.12
C ILE A 147 -9.47 -3.66 -15.25
N ARG A 148 -9.69 -3.16 -14.03
CA ARG A 148 -10.69 -3.66 -13.11
C ARG A 148 -12.03 -2.99 -13.38
N GLY A 149 -13.07 -3.80 -13.53
CA GLY A 149 -14.45 -3.31 -13.60
C GLY A 149 -14.98 -2.85 -12.24
N SER A 150 -16.13 -2.18 -12.25
CA SER A 150 -16.84 -1.76 -11.04
C SER A 150 -17.32 -2.94 -10.17
N ASP A 151 -17.42 -4.14 -10.74
CA ASP A 151 -17.71 -5.39 -10.04
C ASP A 151 -16.46 -6.01 -9.35
N GLY A 152 -15.33 -5.31 -9.38
CA GLY A 152 -14.06 -5.78 -8.85
C GLY A 152 -13.34 -6.81 -9.73
N THR A 153 -13.94 -7.25 -10.84
CA THR A 153 -13.34 -8.26 -11.72
C THR A 153 -12.34 -7.64 -12.69
N VAL A 154 -11.23 -8.34 -12.93
CA VAL A 154 -10.24 -7.94 -13.93
C VAL A 154 -10.62 -8.59 -15.26
N LYS A 155 -11.18 -7.79 -16.18
CA LYS A 155 -11.65 -8.27 -17.49
C LYS A 155 -11.15 -7.33 -18.59
N PRO A 156 -9.98 -7.57 -19.20
CA PRO A 156 -9.47 -6.74 -20.29
C PRO A 156 -10.47 -6.54 -21.42
N SER A 157 -11.30 -7.56 -21.71
CA SER A 157 -12.31 -7.53 -22.77
C SER A 157 -13.37 -6.43 -22.62
N THR A 158 -13.63 -5.94 -21.41
CA THR A 158 -14.60 -4.86 -21.16
C THR A 158 -14.01 -3.47 -21.32
N VAL A 159 -12.68 -3.36 -21.44
CA VAL A 159 -11.99 -2.07 -21.61
C VAL A 159 -12.04 -1.68 -23.09
N GLY A 160 -12.59 -0.51 -23.38
CA GLY A 160 -12.71 0.05 -24.74
C GLY A 160 -11.56 0.97 -25.14
N ASP A 161 -10.78 1.45 -24.16
CA ASP A 161 -9.66 2.35 -24.39
C ASP A 161 -8.35 1.57 -24.57
N ALA A 162 -7.72 1.73 -25.74
CA ALA A 162 -6.46 1.10 -26.07
C ALA A 162 -5.29 1.67 -25.24
N ALA A 163 -5.28 2.98 -24.96
CA ALA A 163 -4.20 3.61 -24.19
C ALA A 163 -4.18 3.09 -22.74
N GLN A 164 -5.36 2.93 -22.14
CA GLN A 164 -5.52 2.32 -20.81
C GLN A 164 -5.01 0.86 -20.78
N LEU A 165 -5.29 0.07 -21.83
CA LEU A 165 -4.82 -1.31 -21.96
C LEU A 165 -3.28 -1.38 -22.13
N GLU A 166 -2.71 -0.50 -22.95
CA GLU A 166 -1.25 -0.40 -23.12
C GLU A 166 -0.55 -0.01 -21.82
N GLN A 167 -1.10 0.97 -21.09
CA GLN A 167 -0.56 1.37 -19.78
C GLN A 167 -0.63 0.22 -18.76
N ALA A 168 -1.72 -0.54 -18.76
CA ALA A 168 -1.85 -1.72 -17.93
C ALA A 168 -0.81 -2.79 -18.28
N ASP A 169 -0.60 -3.07 -19.57
CA ASP A 169 0.41 -4.05 -20.01
C ASP A 169 1.83 -3.62 -19.65
N GLN A 170 2.17 -2.34 -19.81
CA GLN A 170 3.48 -1.80 -19.41
C GLN A 170 3.76 -2.03 -17.92
N LEU A 171 2.78 -1.78 -17.05
CA LEU A 171 2.93 -2.04 -15.61
C LEU A 171 3.10 -3.54 -15.32
N LEU A 172 2.31 -4.39 -15.97
CA LEU A 172 2.41 -5.84 -15.81
C LEU A 172 3.72 -6.39 -16.36
N GLU A 173 4.25 -5.80 -17.43
CA GLU A 173 5.57 -6.12 -17.97
C GLU A 173 6.67 -5.81 -16.97
N GLN A 174 6.64 -4.63 -16.36
CA GLN A 174 7.60 -4.28 -15.30
C GLN A 174 7.55 -5.27 -14.14
N ALA A 175 6.35 -5.71 -13.74
CA ALA A 175 6.22 -6.75 -12.72
C ALA A 175 6.92 -8.07 -13.12
N ALA A 176 6.77 -8.49 -14.38
CA ALA A 176 7.42 -9.71 -14.90
C ALA A 176 8.95 -9.59 -14.99
N LEU A 177 9.45 -8.40 -15.34
CA LEU A 177 10.89 -8.12 -15.40
C LEU A 177 11.54 -8.16 -14.02
N ILE A 178 10.85 -7.59 -13.02
CA ILE A 178 11.35 -7.54 -11.63
C ILE A 178 11.31 -8.92 -10.98
N TYR A 179 10.24 -9.69 -11.19
CA TYR A 179 10.09 -10.99 -10.57
C TYR A 179 9.45 -12.01 -11.52
N ARG A 180 10.23 -13.03 -11.90
CA ARG A 180 9.80 -14.07 -12.86
C ARG A 180 8.50 -14.78 -12.49
N ASN A 181 8.19 -14.87 -11.19
CA ASN A 181 6.97 -15.50 -10.68
C ASN A 181 5.88 -14.47 -10.32
N ALA A 182 5.86 -13.29 -10.95
CA ALA A 182 4.79 -12.29 -10.75
C ALA A 182 3.39 -12.79 -11.21
N GLN A 183 3.32 -13.88 -11.98
CA GLN A 183 2.07 -14.51 -12.45
C GLN A 183 1.18 -13.55 -13.26
N VAL A 184 1.77 -12.84 -14.23
CA VAL A 184 1.08 -11.86 -15.08
C VAL A 184 0.91 -12.29 -16.55
N LYS A 185 1.50 -13.43 -16.94
CA LYS A 185 1.51 -13.89 -18.34
C LYS A 185 0.10 -13.99 -18.95
N THR A 186 -0.84 -14.63 -18.24
CA THR A 186 -2.20 -14.84 -18.74
C THR A 186 -2.92 -13.52 -18.97
N ILE A 187 -2.84 -12.60 -18.02
CA ILE A 187 -3.55 -11.32 -18.13
C ILE A 187 -2.95 -10.43 -19.23
N ARG A 188 -1.63 -10.43 -19.40
CA ARG A 188 -0.95 -9.74 -20.51
C ARG A 188 -1.38 -10.28 -21.88
N ASN A 189 -1.50 -11.61 -22.02
CA ASN A 189 -2.01 -12.22 -23.24
C ASN A 189 -3.46 -11.78 -23.55
N GLN A 190 -4.31 -11.69 -22.53
CA GLN A 190 -5.69 -11.21 -22.70
C GLN A 190 -5.76 -9.73 -23.11
N ILE A 191 -4.88 -8.89 -22.54
CA ILE A 191 -4.74 -7.48 -22.96
C ILE A 191 -4.32 -7.40 -24.43
N ALA A 192 -3.30 -8.16 -24.84
CA ALA A 192 -2.84 -8.19 -26.23
C ALA A 192 -3.93 -8.65 -27.22
N MET A 193 -4.74 -9.65 -26.84
CA MET A 193 -5.90 -10.07 -27.65
C MET A 193 -6.93 -8.94 -27.78
N ARG A 194 -7.20 -8.20 -26.71
CA ARG A 194 -8.15 -7.09 -26.73
C ARG A 194 -7.65 -5.93 -27.60
N LEU A 195 -6.38 -5.57 -27.50
CA LEU A 195 -5.78 -4.53 -28.33
C LEU A 195 -5.94 -4.84 -29.83
N ARG A 196 -5.61 -6.06 -30.26
CA ARG A 196 -5.81 -6.52 -31.65
C ARG A 196 -7.27 -6.43 -32.09
N ALA A 197 -8.22 -6.76 -31.21
CA ALA A 197 -9.64 -6.65 -31.51
C ALA A 197 -10.09 -5.19 -31.69
N LEU A 198 -9.57 -4.26 -30.88
CA LEU A 198 -9.85 -2.82 -31.01
C LEU A 198 -9.25 -2.23 -32.30
N GLU A 199 -8.04 -2.66 -32.68
CA GLU A 199 -7.41 -2.27 -33.95
C GLU A 199 -8.22 -2.77 -35.16
N ALA A 200 -8.63 -4.04 -35.15
CA ALA A 200 -9.44 -4.62 -36.22
C ALA A 200 -10.78 -3.88 -36.40
N TYR A 201 -11.43 -3.47 -35.31
CA TYR A 201 -12.67 -2.69 -35.36
C TYR A 201 -12.46 -1.29 -35.96
N LYS A 202 -11.35 -0.62 -35.60
CA LYS A 202 -10.99 0.69 -36.19
C LYS A 202 -10.68 0.61 -37.69
N GLY A 203 -10.19 -0.54 -38.15
CA GLY A 203 -9.85 -0.78 -39.56
C GLY A 203 -11.01 -1.24 -40.44
N GLN A 204 -12.21 -1.47 -39.88
CA GLN A 204 -13.39 -1.76 -40.69
C GLN A 204 -13.86 -0.48 -41.39
N PRO A 205 -14.13 -0.50 -42.71
CA PRO A 205 -14.75 0.62 -43.38
C PRO A 205 -16.08 0.93 -42.69
N ALA A 206 -16.37 2.22 -42.48
CA ALA A 206 -17.69 2.65 -42.06
C ALA A 206 -18.65 2.30 -43.21
N ASP A 207 -19.31 1.14 -43.13
CA ASP A 207 -20.33 0.78 -44.09
C ASP A 207 -21.45 1.84 -44.08
N ALA A 208 -21.85 2.16 -45.31
CA ALA A 208 -22.68 3.28 -45.76
C ALA A 208 -24.15 3.22 -45.35
#